data_AF-A0A941MUM1-F1
#
_entry.id   AF-A0A941MUM1-F1
#
_cell.length_a   1.000
_cell.length_b   1.000
_cell.length_c   1.000
_cell.angle_alpha   90.00
_cell.angle_beta   90.00
_cell.angle_gamma   90.00
#
_symmetry.space_group_name_H-M   'P 1'
#
loop_
_entity.id
_entity.type
_entity.pdbx_description
1 polymer ?
#
loop_
_entity_poly.entity_id
_entity_poly.type
_entity_poly.pdbx_seq_one_letter_code
_entity_poly.pdbx_strand_id
1 'polypeptide(L)'
;MPAPERLRLTRQLLELTVSAFDEKELAEGFYFAFGKRLAEVVTVKDNLRMIVLDLLVWADKDGSLGELAQALAELKPNRHDLAEVVAQLQHVLAPPPAPIVPADRLPADPRPASAGLTVFLATATPDERGQADRKAVADALRHLKQVTVRLLPEIVYESDTYDTQLDADLDQCQLFVQVLGESGSEASALRPHGIEGLQFARAHAKGLPCLRWRPRDLTGDAIIKAGPAYFHYLSGAADPPDIDPQERIQPGYLADFQRQIEQSLVKLAARRNKRSVDRKIAVLVRTQETDEALSRDLDQRLRQRAQTFCQIVDEFYPLDEVYEDERGLVVIHGQSSADWVEQRVAEFCDIALEHETNPPVCAVFVGPPDGKPPLRKRPAGFHLIRHDDPQAFDKFLAAFQGRNGGPG
;
A
#
# COMPACT_ATOMS: atom_id res chain seq x y z
N MET A 1 18.87 -20.93 3.17
CA MET A 1 18.86 -22.35 2.75
C MET A 1 18.95 -22.44 1.24
N PRO A 2 19.47 -23.54 0.66
CA PRO A 2 20.08 -23.45 -0.65
C PRO A 2 19.01 -23.53 -1.76
N ALA A 3 18.90 -22.43 -2.52
CA ALA A 3 18.18 -22.34 -3.78
C ALA A 3 18.25 -23.59 -4.69
N PRO A 4 19.36 -24.35 -4.80
CA PRO A 4 19.40 -25.56 -5.62
C PRO A 4 18.46 -26.69 -5.18
N GLU A 5 18.17 -26.85 -3.89
CA GLU A 5 17.27 -27.93 -3.44
C GLU A 5 15.81 -27.64 -3.79
N ARG A 6 15.38 -26.38 -3.58
CA ARG A 6 14.06 -25.91 -4.02
C ARG A 6 13.88 -26.12 -5.52
N LEU A 7 14.85 -25.73 -6.33
CA LEU A 7 14.79 -25.89 -7.79
C LEU A 7 14.66 -27.36 -8.22
N ARG A 8 15.37 -28.27 -7.54
CA ARG A 8 15.28 -29.72 -7.77
C ARG A 8 13.86 -30.22 -7.50
N LEU A 9 13.28 -29.84 -6.35
CA LEU A 9 11.94 -30.26 -5.94
C LEU A 9 10.85 -29.68 -6.85
N THR A 10 10.94 -28.40 -7.23
CA THR A 10 10.00 -27.78 -8.18
C THR A 10 10.03 -28.49 -9.54
N ARG A 11 11.22 -28.90 -10.01
CA ARG A 11 11.34 -29.68 -11.25
C ARG A 11 10.73 -31.08 -11.12
N GLN A 12 10.90 -31.75 -9.98
CA GLN A 12 10.25 -33.04 -9.74
C GLN A 12 8.72 -32.90 -9.69
N LEU A 13 8.22 -31.86 -9.01
CA LEU A 13 6.79 -31.55 -8.94
C LEU A 13 6.20 -31.30 -10.34
N LEU A 14 6.92 -30.60 -11.23
CA LEU A 14 6.54 -30.40 -12.62
C LEU A 14 6.34 -31.74 -13.35
N GLU A 15 7.33 -32.63 -13.33
CA GLU A 15 7.24 -33.92 -14.04
C GLU A 15 6.09 -34.79 -13.50
N LEU A 16 5.96 -34.85 -12.17
CA LEU A 16 4.91 -35.64 -11.52
C LEU A 16 3.53 -35.13 -11.86
N THR A 17 3.32 -33.81 -11.80
CA THR A 17 2.05 -33.18 -12.15
C THR A 17 1.69 -33.42 -13.62
N VAL A 18 2.64 -33.24 -14.54
CA VAL A 18 2.41 -33.51 -15.98
C VAL A 18 2.05 -34.99 -16.23
N SER A 19 2.59 -35.91 -15.45
CA SER A 19 2.27 -37.35 -15.55
C SER A 19 0.95 -37.76 -14.89
N ALA A 20 0.45 -36.96 -13.93
CA ALA A 20 -0.64 -37.37 -13.04
C ALA A 20 -2.00 -36.77 -13.42
N PHE A 21 -1.99 -35.68 -14.18
CA PHE A 21 -3.18 -34.90 -14.52
C PHE A 21 -3.36 -34.77 -16.02
N ASP A 22 -4.60 -34.65 -16.47
CA ASP A 22 -4.91 -33.99 -17.73
C ASP A 22 -5.23 -32.49 -17.50
N GLU A 23 -5.37 -31.72 -18.59
CA GLU A 23 -5.64 -30.29 -18.51
C GLU A 23 -6.96 -29.97 -17.79
N LYS A 24 -7.99 -30.81 -17.97
CA LYS A 24 -9.31 -30.59 -17.38
C LYS A 24 -9.27 -30.84 -15.87
N GLU A 25 -8.70 -31.95 -15.44
CA GLU A 25 -8.52 -32.26 -14.02
C GLU A 25 -7.70 -31.19 -13.31
N LEU A 26 -6.62 -30.70 -13.94
CA LEU A 26 -5.79 -29.63 -13.40
C LEU A 26 -6.58 -28.33 -13.26
N ALA A 27 -7.37 -27.96 -14.27
CA ALA A 27 -8.16 -26.74 -14.26
C ALA A 27 -9.26 -26.76 -13.18
N GLU A 28 -9.99 -27.88 -13.05
CA GLU A 28 -11.03 -28.05 -12.03
C GLU A 28 -10.41 -28.05 -10.63
N GLY A 29 -9.35 -28.84 -10.42
CA GLY A 29 -8.64 -28.91 -9.15
C GLY A 29 -8.08 -27.56 -8.70
N PHE A 30 -7.48 -26.81 -9.63
CA PHE A 30 -6.99 -25.47 -9.37
C PHE A 30 -8.11 -24.50 -8.99
N TYR A 31 -9.24 -24.55 -9.69
CA TYR A 31 -10.39 -23.70 -9.40
C TYR A 31 -10.95 -23.96 -8.00
N PHE A 32 -11.07 -25.22 -7.58
CA PHE A 32 -11.56 -25.55 -6.24
C PHE A 32 -10.59 -25.11 -5.14
N ALA A 33 -9.27 -25.26 -5.35
CA ALA A 33 -8.28 -24.92 -4.35
C ALA A 33 -8.08 -23.39 -4.19
N PHE A 34 -8.13 -22.64 -5.30
CA PHE A 34 -7.73 -21.22 -5.31
C PHE A 34 -8.84 -20.24 -5.70
N GLY A 35 -10.03 -20.73 -6.09
CA GLY A 35 -11.13 -19.88 -6.56
C GLY A 35 -10.83 -19.12 -7.86
N LYS A 36 -9.76 -19.49 -8.58
CA LYS A 36 -9.29 -18.82 -9.80
C LYS A 36 -9.38 -19.74 -11.00
N ARG A 37 -9.65 -19.18 -12.18
CA ARG A 37 -9.63 -19.98 -13.41
C ARG A 37 -8.19 -20.16 -13.86
N LEU A 38 -7.84 -21.35 -14.37
CA LEU A 38 -6.49 -21.62 -14.89
C LEU A 38 -6.06 -20.62 -15.96
N ALA A 39 -7.01 -20.15 -16.79
CA ALA A 39 -6.78 -19.14 -17.83
C ALA A 39 -6.48 -17.72 -17.32
N GLU A 40 -6.71 -17.42 -16.03
CA GLU A 40 -6.36 -16.13 -15.41
C GLU A 40 -4.89 -16.11 -14.96
N VAL A 41 -4.27 -17.28 -14.87
CA VAL A 41 -2.94 -17.48 -14.29
C VAL A 41 -1.93 -17.92 -15.34
N VAL A 42 -2.34 -18.79 -16.26
CA VAL A 42 -1.48 -19.38 -17.28
C VAL A 42 -1.47 -18.52 -18.54
N THR A 43 -0.28 -18.19 -19.03
CA THR A 43 -0.09 -17.35 -20.22
C THR A 43 -0.04 -18.15 -21.52
N VAL A 44 0.50 -19.37 -21.45
CA VAL A 44 0.72 -20.24 -22.62
C VAL A 44 -0.22 -21.45 -22.59
N LYS A 45 -1.00 -21.67 -23.65
CA LYS A 45 -1.95 -22.80 -23.79
C LYS A 45 -1.49 -23.90 -24.74
N ASP A 46 -0.19 -24.00 -24.97
CA ASP A 46 0.35 -24.83 -26.05
C ASP A 46 0.34 -26.33 -25.72
N ASN A 47 0.70 -26.69 -24.48
CA ASN A 47 0.67 -28.06 -23.99
C ASN A 47 0.65 -28.09 -22.45
N LEU A 48 0.20 -29.22 -21.88
CA LEU A 48 0.07 -29.41 -20.44
C LEU A 48 1.35 -29.08 -19.66
N ARG A 49 2.53 -29.39 -20.23
CA ARG A 49 3.81 -29.13 -19.56
C ARG A 49 4.07 -27.64 -19.39
N MET A 50 3.78 -26.83 -20.41
CA MET A 50 3.87 -25.36 -20.32
C MET A 50 2.83 -24.80 -19.36
N ILE A 51 1.61 -25.35 -19.36
CA ILE A 51 0.54 -24.97 -18.43
C ILE A 51 0.98 -25.19 -16.97
N VAL A 52 1.50 -26.37 -16.65
CA VAL A 52 1.99 -26.70 -15.31
C VAL A 52 3.20 -25.85 -14.93
N LEU A 53 4.11 -25.56 -15.88
CA LEU A 53 5.25 -24.70 -15.64
C LEU A 53 4.82 -23.27 -15.27
N ASP A 54 3.93 -22.66 -16.05
CA ASP A 54 3.38 -21.33 -15.78
C ASP A 54 2.68 -21.29 -14.42
N LEU A 55 1.92 -22.35 -14.10
CA LEU A 55 1.22 -22.47 -12.83
C LEU A 55 2.18 -22.53 -11.63
N LEU A 56 3.27 -23.31 -11.73
CA LEU A 56 4.30 -23.39 -10.69
C LEU A 56 5.06 -22.07 -10.54
N VAL A 57 5.38 -21.39 -11.64
CA VAL A 57 6.04 -20.07 -11.62
C VAL A 57 5.14 -19.02 -10.96
N TRP A 58 3.85 -19.05 -11.27
CA TRP A 58 2.88 -18.18 -10.63
C TRP A 58 2.82 -18.42 -9.12
N ALA A 59 2.66 -19.68 -8.69
CA ALA A 59 2.56 -20.01 -7.26
C ALA A 59 3.85 -19.70 -6.49
N ASP A 60 5.02 -19.86 -7.14
CA ASP A 60 6.31 -19.48 -6.57
C ASP A 60 6.40 -17.96 -6.34
N LYS A 61 5.92 -17.17 -7.31
CA LYS A 61 5.90 -15.70 -7.24
C LYS A 61 4.89 -15.17 -6.21
N ASP A 62 3.77 -15.86 -6.07
CA ASP A 62 2.66 -15.52 -5.15
C ASP A 62 2.90 -16.04 -3.72
N GLY A 63 3.94 -16.85 -3.51
CA GLY A 63 4.24 -17.45 -2.20
C GLY A 63 3.34 -18.64 -1.86
N SER A 64 2.47 -19.06 -2.77
CA SER A 64 1.49 -20.14 -2.62
C SER A 64 1.97 -21.50 -3.16
N LEU A 65 3.26 -21.65 -3.49
CA LEU A 65 3.82 -22.90 -4.04
C LEU A 65 3.56 -24.12 -3.14
N GLY A 66 3.67 -23.96 -1.81
CA GLY A 66 3.42 -25.05 -0.86
C GLY A 66 1.95 -25.48 -0.83
N GLU A 67 1.03 -24.52 -0.90
CA GLU A 67 -0.43 -24.76 -0.95
C GLU A 67 -0.84 -25.42 -2.26
N LEU A 68 -0.27 -24.96 -3.39
CA LEU A 68 -0.52 -25.56 -4.70
C LEU A 68 -0.06 -27.02 -4.71
N ALA A 69 1.16 -27.28 -4.23
CA ALA A 69 1.72 -28.63 -4.19
C ALA A 69 0.83 -29.57 -3.33
N GLN A 70 0.36 -29.09 -2.18
CA GLN A 70 -0.56 -29.82 -1.31
C GLN A 70 -1.90 -30.14 -2.02
N ALA A 71 -2.51 -29.15 -2.67
CA ALA A 71 -3.77 -29.35 -3.38
C ALA A 71 -3.64 -30.38 -4.53
N LEU A 72 -2.51 -30.35 -5.26
CA LEU A 72 -2.21 -31.36 -6.28
C LEU A 72 -2.09 -32.78 -5.68
N ALA A 73 -1.47 -32.91 -4.50
CA ALA A 73 -1.37 -34.20 -3.81
C ALA A 73 -2.75 -34.75 -3.40
N GLU A 74 -3.63 -33.89 -2.89
CA GLU A 74 -4.98 -34.26 -2.43
C GLU A 74 -5.89 -34.72 -3.57
N LEU A 75 -5.72 -34.14 -4.77
CA LEU A 75 -6.47 -34.55 -5.97
C LEU A 75 -6.05 -35.94 -6.48
N LYS A 76 -4.86 -36.44 -6.11
CA LYS A 76 -4.33 -37.74 -6.54
C LYS A 76 -3.82 -38.53 -5.34
N PRO A 77 -4.70 -38.99 -4.42
CA PRO A 77 -4.30 -39.64 -3.17
C PRO A 77 -3.50 -40.94 -3.36
N ASN A 78 -3.61 -41.57 -4.53
CA ASN A 78 -2.87 -42.79 -4.88
C ASN A 78 -1.44 -42.53 -5.41
N ARG A 79 -1.03 -41.26 -5.56
CA ARG A 79 0.31 -40.88 -6.04
C ARG A 79 1.24 -40.58 -4.85
N HIS A 80 1.78 -41.65 -4.26
CA HIS A 80 2.70 -41.54 -3.12
C HIS A 80 3.98 -40.76 -3.46
N ASP A 81 4.44 -40.84 -4.71
CA ASP A 81 5.56 -40.08 -5.25
C ASP A 81 5.30 -38.57 -5.21
N LEU A 82 4.08 -38.13 -5.54
CA LEU A 82 3.66 -36.73 -5.44
C LEU A 82 3.62 -36.27 -3.98
N ALA A 83 3.01 -37.06 -3.10
CA ALA A 83 2.94 -36.74 -1.66
C ALA A 83 4.34 -36.60 -1.02
N GLU A 84 5.30 -37.44 -1.41
CA GLU A 84 6.68 -37.37 -0.92
C GLU A 84 7.38 -36.07 -1.34
N VAL A 85 7.26 -35.67 -2.61
CA VAL A 85 7.84 -34.41 -3.11
C VAL A 85 7.20 -33.20 -2.42
N VAL A 86 5.89 -33.25 -2.18
CA VAL A 86 5.15 -32.19 -1.47
C VAL A 86 5.65 -32.04 -0.03
N ALA A 87 5.84 -33.14 0.70
CA ALA A 87 6.36 -33.10 2.06
C ALA A 87 7.80 -32.52 2.12
N GLN A 88 8.66 -32.91 1.17
CA GLN A 88 10.01 -32.36 1.05
C GLN A 88 9.97 -30.85 0.72
N LEU A 89 9.09 -30.44 -0.19
CA LEU A 89 8.95 -29.04 -0.57
C LEU A 89 8.43 -28.18 0.58
N GLN A 90 7.44 -28.67 1.36
CA GLN A 90 6.95 -27.99 2.55
C GLN A 90 8.04 -27.82 3.61
N HIS A 91 8.91 -28.81 3.80
CA HIS A 91 10.05 -28.69 4.71
C HIS A 91 11.03 -27.60 4.27
N VAL A 92 11.30 -27.49 2.96
CA VAL A 92 12.19 -26.46 2.39
C VAL A 92 11.55 -25.07 2.41
N LEU A 93 10.23 -24.97 2.27
CA LEU A 93 9.48 -23.72 2.29
C LEU A 93 9.13 -23.24 3.70
N ALA A 94 9.17 -24.12 4.70
CA ALA A 94 8.89 -23.76 6.07
C ALA A 94 9.84 -22.62 6.51
N PRO A 95 9.31 -21.55 7.13
CA PRO A 95 10.16 -20.51 7.69
C PRO A 95 11.12 -21.16 8.70
N PRO A 96 12.39 -20.71 8.75
CA PRO A 96 13.31 -21.20 9.77
C PRO A 96 12.64 -21.07 11.13
N PRO A 97 12.71 -22.09 12.00
CA PRO A 97 12.08 -22.04 13.30
C PRO A 97 12.50 -20.74 13.97
N ALA A 98 11.51 -19.94 14.37
CA ALA A 98 11.79 -18.67 15.02
C ALA A 98 12.76 -18.94 16.18
N PRO A 99 13.84 -18.16 16.32
CA PRO A 99 14.74 -18.34 17.45
C PRO A 99 13.89 -18.31 18.71
N ILE A 100 13.98 -19.38 19.52
CA ILE A 100 13.29 -19.46 20.80
C ILE A 100 13.86 -18.32 21.65
N VAL A 101 13.15 -17.19 21.70
CA VAL A 101 13.52 -16.07 22.56
C VAL A 101 13.08 -16.49 23.97
N PRO A 102 14.02 -16.63 24.92
CA PRO A 102 13.66 -16.96 26.29
C PRO A 102 12.66 -15.94 26.84
N ALA A 103 11.59 -16.42 27.49
CA ALA A 103 10.50 -15.63 28.03
C ALA A 103 10.93 -14.60 29.11
N ASP A 104 12.16 -14.68 29.62
CA ASP A 104 12.68 -13.81 30.69
C ASP A 104 13.29 -12.49 30.22
N ARG A 105 13.15 -12.10 28.94
CA ARG A 105 13.57 -10.75 28.51
C ARG A 105 12.48 -9.72 28.80
N LEU A 106 12.55 -9.14 30.00
CA LEU A 106 12.01 -7.81 30.33
C LEU A 106 12.30 -6.80 29.20
N PRO A 107 11.40 -5.82 28.97
CA PRO A 107 11.52 -4.86 27.87
C PRO A 107 12.59 -3.82 28.19
N ALA A 108 13.84 -4.12 27.87
CA ALA A 108 14.96 -3.20 28.04
C ALA A 108 15.87 -3.24 26.81
N ASP A 109 15.42 -2.57 25.75
CA ASP A 109 16.19 -1.53 25.08
C ASP A 109 15.32 -0.92 23.97
N PRO A 110 15.32 0.43 23.79
CA PRO A 110 14.71 1.05 22.62
C PRO A 110 15.44 0.52 21.39
N ARG A 111 14.85 -0.49 20.73
CA ARG A 111 15.39 -1.04 19.48
C ARG A 111 15.64 0.13 18.53
N PRO A 112 16.81 0.17 17.86
CA PRO A 112 17.14 1.25 16.96
C PRO A 112 16.01 1.39 15.94
N ALA A 113 15.48 2.61 15.82
CA ALA A 113 14.36 2.93 14.95
C ALA A 113 14.65 2.37 13.54
N SER A 114 13.96 1.28 13.18
CA SER A 114 14.05 0.73 11.83
C SER A 114 13.64 1.83 10.85
N ALA A 115 14.39 1.99 9.76
CA ALA A 115 14.14 3.04 8.78
C ALA A 115 12.77 2.95 8.06
N GLY A 116 11.98 1.90 8.31
CA GLY A 116 10.66 1.68 7.73
C GLY A 116 9.51 2.38 8.46
N LEU A 117 8.34 2.40 7.81
CA LEU A 117 7.07 2.78 8.44
C LEU A 117 6.61 1.67 9.40
N THR A 118 5.91 2.05 10.46
CA THR A 118 5.33 1.14 11.43
C THR A 118 3.81 1.22 11.36
N VAL A 119 3.17 0.08 11.13
CA VAL A 119 1.71 -0.04 11.00
C VAL A 119 1.18 -0.85 12.17
N PHE A 120 0.17 -0.32 12.84
CA PHE A 120 -0.59 -1.06 13.82
C PHE A 120 -1.67 -1.87 13.09
N LEU A 121 -1.51 -3.18 13.00
CA LEU A 121 -2.53 -4.09 12.50
C LEU A 121 -3.30 -4.67 13.68
N ALA A 122 -4.46 -4.06 13.96
CA ALA A 122 -5.34 -4.39 15.07
C ALA A 122 -5.62 -5.89 15.19
N THR A 123 -5.90 -6.34 16.40
CA THR A 123 -6.15 -7.76 16.67
C THR A 123 -7.35 -8.22 15.84
N ALA A 124 -7.26 -9.43 15.26
CA ALA A 124 -8.37 -9.98 14.51
C ALA A 124 -9.58 -10.16 15.43
N THR A 125 -10.76 -10.05 14.83
CA THR A 125 -11.95 -10.59 15.47
C THR A 125 -11.81 -12.09 15.73
N PRO A 126 -12.52 -12.64 16.71
CA PRO A 126 -12.33 -14.03 17.11
C PRO A 126 -12.79 -15.05 16.05
N ASP A 127 -13.56 -14.66 15.04
CA ASP A 127 -13.99 -15.56 13.96
C ASP A 127 -12.87 -15.93 12.98
N GLU A 128 -12.97 -17.15 12.44
CA GLU A 128 -12.00 -17.72 11.49
C GLU A 128 -11.81 -16.84 10.25
N ARG A 129 -12.90 -16.26 9.74
CA ARG A 129 -12.87 -15.39 8.56
C ARG A 129 -12.08 -14.11 8.82
N GLY A 130 -12.37 -13.39 9.91
CA GLY A 130 -11.64 -12.20 10.31
C GLY A 130 -10.16 -12.47 10.56
N GLN A 131 -9.81 -13.63 11.14
CA GLN A 131 -8.42 -14.07 11.29
C GLN A 131 -7.74 -14.31 9.94
N ALA A 132 -8.41 -14.99 9.01
CA ALA A 132 -7.90 -15.25 7.66
C ALA A 132 -7.69 -13.95 6.87
N ASP A 133 -8.67 -13.06 6.86
CA ASP A 133 -8.61 -11.77 6.16
C ASP A 133 -7.50 -10.88 6.77
N ARG A 134 -7.37 -10.84 8.10
CA ARG A 134 -6.27 -10.12 8.77
C ARG A 134 -4.91 -10.69 8.39
N LYS A 135 -4.79 -12.02 8.36
CA LYS A 135 -3.54 -12.69 7.94
C LYS A 135 -3.18 -12.29 6.51
N ALA A 136 -4.15 -12.32 5.59
CA ALA A 136 -3.95 -11.89 4.21
C ALA A 136 -3.50 -10.43 4.09
N VAL A 137 -4.03 -9.51 4.91
CA VAL A 137 -3.54 -8.12 4.98
C VAL A 137 -2.11 -8.05 5.53
N ALA A 138 -1.81 -8.80 6.60
CA ALA A 138 -0.46 -8.85 7.16
C ALA A 138 0.57 -9.36 6.14
N ASP A 139 0.22 -10.40 5.40
CA ASP A 139 1.08 -10.98 4.37
C ASP A 139 1.25 -10.00 3.20
N ALA A 140 0.19 -9.35 2.72
CA ALA A 140 0.32 -8.32 1.69
C ALA A 140 1.27 -7.18 2.12
N LEU A 141 1.13 -6.71 3.37
CA LEU A 141 1.98 -5.65 3.92
C LEU A 141 3.46 -6.06 4.03
N ARG A 142 3.76 -7.32 4.38
CA ARG A 142 5.13 -7.84 4.43
C ARG A 142 5.79 -7.94 3.05
N HIS A 143 5.00 -8.13 2.00
CA HIS A 143 5.49 -8.29 0.62
C HIS A 143 5.54 -6.98 -0.18
N LEU A 144 5.19 -5.83 0.43
CA LEU A 144 5.30 -4.52 -0.22
C LEU A 144 6.76 -4.21 -0.56
N LYS A 145 7.07 -4.15 -1.87
CA LYS A 145 8.43 -3.90 -2.36
C LYS A 145 8.87 -2.44 -2.24
N GLN A 146 7.92 -1.52 -2.23
CA GLN A 146 8.20 -0.08 -2.32
C GLN A 146 8.55 0.53 -0.96
N VAL A 147 8.04 -0.03 0.13
CA VAL A 147 8.18 0.53 1.48
C VAL A 147 8.48 -0.59 2.47
N THR A 148 9.54 -0.43 3.26
CA THR A 148 9.79 -1.30 4.41
C THR A 148 8.74 -1.01 5.48
N VAL A 149 7.92 -2.02 5.80
CA VAL A 149 6.87 -1.92 6.81
C VAL A 149 7.18 -2.83 8.00
N ARG A 150 7.13 -2.28 9.22
CA ARG A 150 7.10 -3.03 10.48
C ARG A 150 5.65 -3.14 10.94
N LEU A 151 5.19 -4.35 11.25
CA LEU A 151 3.84 -4.59 11.76
C LEU A 151 3.87 -4.70 13.28
N LEU A 152 2.98 -3.97 13.93
CA LEU A 152 2.66 -4.11 15.36
C LEU A 152 1.21 -4.56 15.54
N PRO A 153 0.88 -5.28 16.63
CA PRO A 153 1.82 -5.82 17.59
C PRO A 153 2.65 -6.99 17.03
N GLU A 154 3.89 -7.15 17.54
CA GLU A 154 4.74 -8.31 17.25
C GLU A 154 4.36 -9.54 18.09
N ILE A 155 3.72 -9.31 19.23
CA ILE A 155 3.34 -10.34 20.21
C ILE A 155 1.85 -10.24 20.54
N VAL A 156 1.28 -11.31 21.08
CA VAL A 156 -0.07 -11.25 21.66
C VAL A 156 0.03 -10.57 23.01
N TYR A 157 -0.82 -9.57 23.24
CA TYR A 157 -0.87 -8.87 24.52
C TYR A 157 -1.44 -9.75 25.63
N GLU A 158 -0.86 -9.65 26.82
CA GLU A 158 -1.38 -10.28 28.02
C GLU A 158 -2.51 -9.44 28.61
N SER A 159 -3.47 -10.07 29.28
CA SER A 159 -4.71 -9.38 29.71
C SER A 159 -4.49 -8.28 30.76
N ASP A 160 -3.45 -8.40 31.59
CA ASP A 160 -3.11 -7.45 32.66
C ASP A 160 -2.25 -6.28 32.19
N THR A 161 -1.55 -6.44 31.06
CA THR A 161 -0.68 -5.42 30.46
C THR A 161 -1.21 -4.87 29.13
N TYR A 162 -2.39 -5.33 28.70
CA TYR A 162 -3.00 -5.04 27.40
C TYR A 162 -3.00 -3.55 27.06
N ASP A 163 -3.58 -2.71 27.92
CA ASP A 163 -3.74 -1.27 27.65
C ASP A 163 -2.38 -0.55 27.53
N THR A 164 -1.44 -0.88 28.42
CA THR A 164 -0.09 -0.29 28.43
C THR A 164 0.69 -0.70 27.19
N GLN A 165 0.63 -1.97 26.78
CA GLN A 165 1.32 -2.47 25.58
C GLN A 165 0.69 -1.91 24.31
N LEU A 166 -0.65 -1.84 24.24
CA LEU A 166 -1.38 -1.23 23.14
C LEU A 166 -0.97 0.23 22.94
N ASP A 167 -0.99 1.04 24.01
CA ASP A 167 -0.65 2.46 23.92
C ASP A 167 0.82 2.66 23.49
N ALA A 168 1.74 1.83 24.00
CA ALA A 168 3.16 1.87 23.66
C ALA A 168 3.44 1.49 22.20
N ASP A 169 2.72 0.51 21.65
CA ASP A 169 2.83 0.15 20.24
C ASP A 169 2.22 1.23 19.34
N LEU A 170 1.04 1.76 19.70
CA LEU A 170 0.39 2.83 18.94
C LEU A 170 1.26 4.10 18.89
N ASP A 171 2.00 4.43 19.95
CA ASP A 171 2.95 5.56 19.97
C ASP A 171 4.09 5.42 18.95
N GLN A 172 4.37 4.20 18.50
CA GLN A 172 5.40 3.93 17.49
C GLN A 172 4.84 3.87 16.07
N CYS A 173 3.53 3.85 15.91
CA CYS A 173 2.86 3.65 14.62
C CYS A 173 2.64 4.96 13.86
N GLN A 174 2.49 4.84 12.54
CA GLN A 174 2.12 5.95 11.64
C GLN A 174 0.77 5.70 10.95
N LEU A 175 0.24 4.49 11.04
CA LEU A 175 -1.02 4.06 10.43
C LEU A 175 -1.66 2.99 11.32
N PHE A 176 -2.97 3.10 11.55
CA PHE A 176 -3.78 2.07 12.18
C PHE A 176 -4.62 1.36 11.12
N VAL A 177 -4.61 0.04 11.14
CA VAL A 177 -5.36 -0.83 10.21
C VAL A 177 -6.17 -1.83 11.01
N GLN A 178 -7.47 -1.93 10.72
CA GLN A 178 -8.37 -2.89 11.37
C GLN A 178 -9.20 -3.65 10.33
N VAL A 179 -9.16 -4.98 10.45
CA VAL A 179 -9.94 -5.93 9.64
C VAL A 179 -10.97 -6.56 10.56
N LEU A 180 -12.25 -6.39 10.22
CA LEU A 180 -13.38 -6.79 11.05
C LEU A 180 -14.15 -7.94 10.40
N GLY A 181 -14.28 -9.05 11.13
CA GLY A 181 -15.03 -10.23 10.71
C GLY A 181 -16.48 -10.26 11.21
N GLU A 182 -17.05 -11.46 11.26
CA GLU A 182 -18.48 -11.68 11.52
C GLU A 182 -18.84 -11.54 13.00
N SER A 183 -17.86 -11.74 13.89
CA SER A 183 -18.03 -11.68 15.34
C SER A 183 -17.08 -10.67 15.96
N GLY A 184 -17.35 -10.24 17.19
CA GLY A 184 -16.48 -9.34 17.93
C GLY A 184 -16.11 -9.93 19.28
N SER A 185 -15.09 -9.36 19.90
CA SER A 185 -14.73 -9.67 21.28
C SER A 185 -15.87 -9.33 22.24
N GLU A 186 -15.94 -10.05 23.36
CA GLU A 186 -16.99 -9.85 24.36
C GLU A 186 -17.00 -8.42 24.91
N ALA A 187 -18.16 -7.76 24.84
CA ALA A 187 -18.34 -6.44 25.39
C ALA A 187 -18.34 -6.50 26.94
N SER A 188 -17.74 -5.49 27.57
CA SER A 188 -17.69 -5.35 29.03
C SER A 188 -17.93 -3.90 29.44
N ALA A 189 -18.13 -3.65 30.73
CA ALA A 189 -18.29 -2.28 31.24
C ALA A 189 -17.10 -1.37 30.90
N LEU A 190 -15.88 -1.92 30.85
CA LEU A 190 -14.67 -1.20 30.48
C LEU A 190 -14.47 -1.09 28.96
N ARG A 191 -15.08 -2.01 28.19
CA ARG A 191 -14.93 -2.15 26.74
C ARG A 191 -16.30 -2.37 26.11
N PRO A 192 -17.14 -1.33 26.00
CA PRO A 192 -18.53 -1.47 25.55
C PRO A 192 -18.63 -1.97 24.10
N HIS A 193 -17.58 -1.82 23.30
CA HIS A 193 -17.47 -2.26 21.92
C HIS A 193 -16.38 -3.33 21.73
N GLY A 194 -16.09 -4.10 22.77
CA GLY A 194 -15.06 -5.14 22.74
C GLY A 194 -13.64 -4.57 22.63
N ILE A 195 -12.71 -5.45 22.26
CA ILE A 195 -11.30 -5.10 22.05
C ILE A 195 -11.15 -4.22 20.80
N GLU A 196 -11.96 -4.49 19.78
CA GLU A 196 -11.95 -3.83 18.48
C GLU A 196 -12.22 -2.32 18.63
N GLY A 197 -13.25 -1.97 19.39
CA GLY A 197 -13.58 -0.57 19.67
C GLY A 197 -12.56 0.12 20.56
N LEU A 198 -11.97 -0.60 21.53
CA LEU A 198 -10.89 -0.05 22.37
C LEU A 198 -9.66 0.31 21.53
N GLN A 199 -9.19 -0.60 20.68
CA GLN A 199 -8.03 -0.38 19.82
C GLN A 199 -8.23 0.83 18.89
N PHE A 200 -9.39 0.93 18.25
CA PHE A 200 -9.73 2.07 17.39
C PHE A 200 -9.79 3.39 18.18
N ALA A 201 -10.48 3.42 19.33
CA ALA A 201 -10.59 4.63 20.13
C ALA A 201 -9.22 5.16 20.59
N ARG A 202 -8.30 4.25 20.97
CA ARG A 202 -6.92 4.61 21.35
C ARG A 202 -6.12 5.15 20.16
N ALA A 203 -6.21 4.51 19.00
CA ALA A 203 -5.52 4.95 17.79
C ALA A 203 -6.01 6.33 17.32
N HIS A 204 -7.33 6.53 17.27
CA HIS A 204 -7.95 7.80 16.90
C HIS A 204 -7.60 8.92 17.90
N ALA A 205 -7.60 8.64 19.21
CA ALA A 205 -7.18 9.62 20.23
C ALA A 205 -5.73 10.08 20.09
N LYS A 206 -4.86 9.26 19.47
CA LYS A 206 -3.47 9.61 19.14
C LYS A 206 -3.32 10.32 17.79
N GLY A 207 -4.42 10.56 17.07
CA GLY A 207 -4.41 11.22 15.75
C GLY A 207 -3.76 10.37 14.65
N LEU A 208 -3.78 9.04 14.79
CA LEU A 208 -3.30 8.15 13.74
C LEU A 208 -4.35 8.06 12.62
N PRO A 209 -3.94 8.14 11.34
CA PRO A 209 -4.81 7.76 10.24
C PRO A 209 -5.33 6.34 10.45
N CYS A 210 -6.64 6.15 10.37
CA CYS A 210 -7.30 4.88 10.65
C CYS A 210 -7.94 4.29 9.39
N LEU A 211 -7.53 3.09 8.98
CA LEU A 211 -8.16 2.34 7.89
C LEU A 211 -8.91 1.14 8.46
N ARG A 212 -10.23 1.13 8.32
CA ARG A 212 -11.10 0.09 8.89
C ARG A 212 -11.95 -0.55 7.80
N TRP A 213 -11.92 -1.88 7.73
CA TRP A 213 -12.61 -2.64 6.70
C TRP A 213 -13.42 -3.79 7.25
N ARG A 214 -14.52 -4.09 6.56
CA ARG A 214 -15.29 -5.32 6.76
C ARG A 214 -15.69 -5.95 5.41
N PRO A 215 -15.94 -7.26 5.36
CA PRO A 215 -16.48 -7.90 4.17
C PRO A 215 -17.83 -7.29 3.76
N ARG A 216 -17.99 -7.03 2.46
CA ARG A 216 -19.22 -6.44 1.90
C ARG A 216 -20.44 -7.36 2.05
N ASP A 217 -20.23 -8.66 1.97
CA ASP A 217 -21.26 -9.70 2.09
C ASP A 217 -21.70 -9.94 3.54
N LEU A 218 -21.05 -9.29 4.51
CA LEU A 218 -21.46 -9.34 5.90
C LEU A 218 -22.78 -8.54 6.08
N THR A 219 -23.88 -9.29 6.17
CA THR A 219 -25.24 -8.76 6.32
C THR A 219 -25.51 -8.31 7.77
N GLY A 220 -26.38 -7.32 7.95
CA GLY A 220 -26.78 -6.85 9.27
C GLY A 220 -27.31 -7.97 10.16
N ASP A 221 -28.08 -8.92 9.62
CA ASP A 221 -28.64 -10.05 10.36
C ASP A 221 -27.57 -11.01 10.88
N ALA A 222 -26.52 -11.26 10.10
CA ALA A 222 -25.39 -12.09 10.54
C ALA A 222 -24.67 -11.43 11.72
N ILE A 223 -24.47 -10.11 11.64
CA ILE A 223 -23.80 -9.33 12.69
C ILE A 223 -24.65 -9.23 13.96
N ILE A 224 -25.96 -8.99 13.83
CA ILE A 224 -26.88 -8.90 14.99
C ILE A 224 -26.84 -10.19 15.80
N LYS A 225 -26.78 -11.35 15.14
CA LYS A 225 -26.66 -12.65 15.80
C LYS A 225 -25.35 -12.79 16.58
N ALA A 226 -24.26 -12.18 16.11
CA ALA A 226 -22.97 -12.23 16.79
C ALA A 226 -22.92 -11.35 18.06
N GLY A 227 -23.74 -10.29 18.14
CA GLY A 227 -23.92 -9.51 19.36
C GLY A 227 -24.39 -8.07 19.09
N PRO A 228 -25.39 -7.55 19.83
CA PRO A 228 -25.91 -6.20 19.61
C PRO A 228 -24.86 -5.09 19.72
N ALA A 229 -23.90 -5.24 20.64
CA ALA A 229 -22.82 -4.27 20.83
C ALA A 229 -21.83 -4.23 19.66
N TYR A 230 -21.51 -5.39 19.09
CA TYR A 230 -20.64 -5.49 17.92
C TYR A 230 -21.35 -5.01 16.66
N PHE A 231 -22.65 -5.26 16.51
CA PHE A 231 -23.48 -4.65 15.47
C PHE A 231 -23.45 -3.12 15.52
N HIS A 232 -23.64 -2.55 16.72
CA HIS A 232 -23.56 -1.11 16.91
C HIS A 232 -22.19 -0.55 16.47
N TYR A 233 -21.11 -1.25 16.81
CA TYR A 233 -19.75 -0.89 16.36
C TYR A 233 -19.62 -0.96 14.83
N LEU A 234 -19.97 -2.08 14.20
CA LEU A 234 -19.84 -2.27 12.74
C LEU A 234 -20.72 -1.35 11.89
N SER A 235 -21.83 -0.89 12.44
CA SER A 235 -22.72 0.06 11.76
C SER A 235 -22.15 1.48 11.67
N GLY A 236 -21.04 1.77 12.37
CA GLY A 236 -20.50 3.11 12.53
C GLY A 236 -21.30 3.98 13.50
N ALA A 237 -22.35 3.45 14.14
CA ALA A 237 -23.12 4.19 15.15
C ALA A 237 -22.31 4.48 16.42
N ALA A 238 -21.24 3.70 16.66
CA ALA A 238 -20.28 3.96 17.73
C ALA A 238 -19.20 4.99 17.36
N ASP A 239 -19.11 5.41 16.09
CA ASP A 239 -18.06 6.32 15.66
C ASP A 239 -18.31 7.76 16.16
N PRO A 240 -17.25 8.53 16.43
CA PRO A 240 -17.37 9.97 16.70
C PRO A 240 -18.09 10.69 15.54
N PRO A 241 -18.94 11.69 15.83
CA PRO A 241 -19.69 12.38 14.79
C PRO A 241 -18.80 13.14 13.79
N ASP A 242 -17.62 13.56 14.24
CA ASP A 242 -16.60 14.32 13.52
C ASP A 242 -15.53 13.45 12.84
N ILE A 243 -15.68 12.12 12.88
CA ILE A 243 -14.74 11.22 12.22
C ILE A 243 -14.72 11.47 10.70
N ASP A 244 -13.52 11.48 10.12
CA ASP A 244 -13.34 11.50 8.67
C ASP A 244 -14.10 10.32 8.04
N PRO A 245 -14.93 10.55 7.00
CA PRO A 245 -15.62 9.48 6.29
C PRO A 245 -14.72 8.34 5.80
N GLN A 246 -13.46 8.62 5.47
CA GLN A 246 -12.49 7.60 5.05
C GLN A 246 -12.02 6.72 6.20
N GLU A 247 -12.07 7.22 7.43
CA GLU A 247 -11.73 6.47 8.64
C GLU A 247 -12.90 5.66 9.19
N ARG A 248 -14.11 5.84 8.64
CA ARG A 248 -15.27 4.98 8.95
C ARG A 248 -15.06 3.55 8.46
N ILE A 249 -15.75 2.60 9.07
CA ILE A 249 -15.72 1.19 8.65
C ILE A 249 -16.27 1.07 7.23
N GLN A 250 -15.40 0.71 6.27
CA GLN A 250 -15.77 0.56 4.88
C GLN A 250 -16.15 -0.89 4.54
N PRO A 251 -17.37 -1.15 4.03
CA PRO A 251 -17.69 -2.44 3.41
C PRO A 251 -17.06 -2.52 2.02
N GLY A 252 -16.29 -3.58 1.73
CA GLY A 252 -15.65 -3.70 0.42
C GLY A 252 -15.08 -5.07 0.11
N TYR A 253 -14.30 -5.13 -0.97
CA TYR A 253 -13.46 -6.28 -1.29
C TYR A 253 -12.10 -6.13 -0.60
N LEU A 254 -11.52 -7.24 -0.16
CA LEU A 254 -10.24 -7.22 0.57
C LEU A 254 -9.10 -6.67 -0.28
N ALA A 255 -9.08 -6.99 -1.58
CA ALA A 255 -8.05 -6.52 -2.51
C ALA A 255 -8.05 -4.99 -2.67
N ASP A 256 -9.24 -4.35 -2.67
CA ASP A 256 -9.35 -2.90 -2.74
C ASP A 256 -8.82 -2.26 -1.45
N PHE A 257 -9.13 -2.87 -0.31
CA PHE A 257 -8.62 -2.42 0.99
C PHE A 257 -7.09 -2.54 1.09
N GLN A 258 -6.51 -3.64 0.62
CA GLN A 258 -5.05 -3.80 0.53
C GLN A 258 -4.41 -2.70 -0.31
N ARG A 259 -5.03 -2.34 -1.45
CA ARG A 259 -4.55 -1.24 -2.31
C ARG A 259 -4.66 0.11 -1.61
N GLN A 260 -5.74 0.35 -0.86
CA GLN A 260 -5.90 1.56 -0.06
C GLN A 260 -4.84 1.70 1.03
N ILE A 261 -4.49 0.58 1.70
CA ILE A 261 -3.41 0.56 2.69
C ILE A 261 -2.06 0.88 2.01
N GLU A 262 -1.76 0.25 0.87
CA GLU A 262 -0.54 0.52 0.10
C GLU A 262 -0.43 2.00 -0.29
N GLN A 263 -1.48 2.59 -0.84
CA GLN A 263 -1.52 4.00 -1.20
C GLN A 263 -1.28 4.90 0.02
N SER A 264 -1.89 4.58 1.16
CA SER A 264 -1.70 5.32 2.41
C SER A 264 -0.26 5.23 2.91
N LEU A 265 0.38 4.07 2.78
CA LEU A 265 1.79 3.88 3.14
C LEU A 265 2.74 4.63 2.22
N VAL A 266 2.49 4.65 0.91
CA VAL A 266 3.28 5.43 -0.05
C VAL A 266 3.19 6.93 0.30
N LYS A 267 1.99 7.42 0.62
CA LYS A 267 1.78 8.81 1.08
C LYS A 267 2.56 9.09 2.36
N LEU A 268 2.45 8.22 3.37
CA LEU A 268 3.18 8.38 4.63
C LEU A 268 4.71 8.32 4.46
N ALA A 269 5.21 7.47 3.56
CA ALA A 269 6.63 7.38 3.24
C ALA A 269 7.13 8.67 2.55
N ALA A 270 6.35 9.21 1.61
CA ALA A 270 6.64 10.50 0.98
C ALA A 270 6.70 11.63 2.01
N ARG A 271 5.70 11.71 2.91
CA ARG A 271 5.66 12.68 4.01
C ARG A 271 6.86 12.58 4.94
N ARG A 272 7.27 11.35 5.30
CA ARG A 272 8.44 11.12 6.17
C ARG A 272 9.74 11.56 5.52
N ASN A 273 9.96 11.21 4.24
CA ASN A 273 11.15 11.62 3.50
C ASN A 273 11.24 13.14 3.37
N LYS A 274 10.09 13.79 3.20
CA LYS A 274 9.98 15.25 3.13
C LYS A 274 10.36 15.94 4.44
N ARG A 275 9.96 15.41 5.61
CA ARG A 275 10.33 15.96 6.93
C ARG A 275 11.83 15.84 7.26
N SER A 276 12.52 14.84 6.70
CA SER A 276 13.96 14.61 6.94
C SER A 276 14.86 15.52 6.11
N VAL A 277 14.39 15.96 4.93
CA VAL A 277 15.12 16.92 4.09
C VAL A 277 14.80 18.33 4.58
N ASP A 278 15.48 18.70 5.67
CA ASP A 278 15.69 20.06 6.19
C ASP A 278 15.12 21.16 5.28
N ARG A 279 13.84 21.54 5.48
CA ARG A 279 13.00 22.60 4.85
C ARG A 279 13.51 23.27 3.56
N LYS A 280 14.13 22.53 2.65
CA LYS A 280 14.62 23.05 1.38
C LYS A 280 13.46 23.01 0.41
N ILE A 281 12.85 24.19 0.24
CA ILE A 281 12.11 24.68 -0.92
C ILE A 281 11.93 23.60 -2.02
N ALA A 282 10.84 22.85 -1.94
CA ALA A 282 10.54 21.76 -2.87
C ALA A 282 9.75 22.28 -4.09
N VAL A 283 10.16 21.86 -5.28
CA VAL A 283 9.36 21.97 -6.52
C VAL A 283 8.78 20.60 -6.83
N LEU A 284 7.47 20.49 -7.01
CA LEU A 284 6.84 19.27 -7.51
C LEU A 284 6.63 19.39 -9.02
N VAL A 285 7.19 18.43 -9.76
CA VAL A 285 7.13 18.35 -11.21
C VAL A 285 6.24 17.18 -11.60
N ARG A 286 5.13 17.48 -12.27
CA ARG A 286 4.21 16.46 -12.75
C ARG A 286 4.41 16.20 -14.23
N THR A 287 4.59 14.93 -14.59
CA THR A 287 4.94 14.50 -15.95
C THR A 287 4.13 13.27 -16.36
N GLN A 288 3.82 13.16 -17.66
CA GLN A 288 3.45 11.87 -18.25
C GLN A 288 4.72 11.04 -18.54
N GLU A 289 4.55 9.74 -18.75
CA GLU A 289 5.65 8.82 -19.08
C GLU A 289 6.44 9.27 -20.32
N THR A 290 5.74 9.82 -21.32
CA THR A 290 6.36 10.33 -22.56
C THR A 290 7.30 11.51 -22.34
N ASP A 291 7.19 12.20 -21.20
CA ASP A 291 7.90 13.43 -20.88
C ASP A 291 8.97 13.26 -19.78
N GLU A 292 9.23 12.01 -19.36
CA GLU A 292 10.15 11.71 -18.26
C GLU A 292 11.59 12.21 -18.51
N ALA A 293 12.06 12.15 -19.76
CA ALA A 293 13.38 12.68 -20.11
C ALA A 293 13.46 14.21 -19.90
N LEU A 294 12.37 14.92 -20.22
CA LEU A 294 12.27 16.37 -20.08
C LEU A 294 12.15 16.78 -18.60
N SER A 295 11.42 16.02 -17.78
CA SER A 295 11.34 16.28 -16.35
C SER A 295 12.69 16.10 -15.64
N ARG A 296 13.51 15.13 -16.07
CA ARG A 296 14.87 14.94 -15.57
C ARG A 296 15.81 16.10 -15.95
N ASP A 297 15.71 16.62 -17.17
CA ASP A 297 16.46 17.82 -17.59
C ASP A 297 16.07 19.04 -16.74
N LEU A 298 14.77 19.26 -16.51
CA LEU A 298 14.30 20.33 -15.64
C LEU A 298 14.82 20.18 -14.20
N ASP A 299 14.77 18.98 -13.62
CA ASP A 299 15.33 18.71 -12.28
C ASP A 299 16.82 19.07 -12.22
N GLN A 300 17.60 18.65 -13.22
CA GLN A 300 19.02 19.00 -13.30
C GLN A 300 19.24 20.52 -13.33
N ARG A 301 18.44 21.26 -14.10
CA ARG A 301 18.52 22.74 -14.16
C ARG A 301 18.14 23.40 -12.83
N LEU A 302 17.09 22.91 -12.17
CA LEU A 302 16.66 23.41 -10.85
C LEU A 302 17.75 23.21 -9.80
N ARG A 303 18.34 22.00 -9.74
CA ARG A 303 19.45 21.68 -8.82
C ARG A 303 20.68 22.56 -9.05
N GLN A 304 21.03 22.80 -10.30
CA GLN A 304 22.19 23.64 -10.66
C GLN A 304 22.03 25.10 -10.26
N ARG A 305 20.82 25.67 -10.38
CA ARG A 305 20.62 27.11 -10.17
C ARG A 305 20.15 27.50 -8.77
N ALA A 306 19.33 26.68 -8.13
CA ALA A 306 18.65 27.07 -6.90
C ALA A 306 18.99 26.21 -5.68
N GLN A 307 19.82 25.16 -5.84
CA GLN A 307 20.07 24.14 -4.79
C GLN A 307 18.78 23.57 -4.20
N THR A 308 17.71 23.56 -5.00
CA THR A 308 16.37 23.15 -4.59
C THR A 308 16.18 21.68 -4.79
N PHE A 309 15.33 21.10 -3.93
CA PHE A 309 14.87 19.73 -4.12
C PHE A 309 13.71 19.74 -5.12
N CYS A 310 13.76 18.82 -6.08
CA CYS A 310 12.68 18.60 -7.03
C CYS A 310 12.14 17.19 -6.83
N GLN A 311 10.83 17.06 -6.67
CA GLN A 311 10.14 15.79 -6.65
C GLN A 311 9.41 15.62 -7.98
N ILE A 312 9.88 14.70 -8.80
CA ILE A 312 9.17 14.31 -10.03
C ILE A 312 8.12 13.27 -9.63
N VAL A 313 6.87 13.55 -9.96
CA VAL A 313 5.73 12.65 -9.74
C VAL A 313 5.06 12.32 -11.06
N ASP A 314 4.49 11.12 -11.14
CA ASP A 314 3.79 10.65 -12.33
C ASP A 314 2.37 11.24 -12.44
N GLU A 315 1.68 10.86 -13.52
CA GLU A 315 0.32 11.31 -13.81
C GLU A 315 -0.74 10.79 -12.83
N PHE A 316 -0.48 9.68 -12.14
CA PHE A 316 -1.39 9.06 -11.18
C PHE A 316 -1.23 9.60 -9.76
N TYR A 317 -0.24 10.46 -9.53
CA TYR A 317 -0.03 11.10 -8.24
C TYR A 317 -1.24 11.97 -7.84
N PRO A 318 -1.94 11.67 -6.72
CA PRO A 318 -3.11 12.42 -6.29
C PRO A 318 -2.65 13.73 -5.63
N LEU A 319 -2.48 14.78 -6.42
CA LEU A 319 -1.82 15.99 -5.98
C LEU A 319 -2.66 16.78 -4.98
N ASP A 320 -3.97 16.85 -5.19
CA ASP A 320 -4.95 17.42 -4.24
C ASP A 320 -4.87 16.78 -2.85
N GLU A 321 -4.65 15.47 -2.78
CA GLU A 321 -4.61 14.74 -1.50
C GLU A 321 -3.24 14.76 -0.81
N VAL A 322 -2.17 15.06 -1.55
CA VAL A 322 -0.78 14.88 -1.09
C VAL A 322 0.04 16.17 -1.16
N TYR A 323 -0.45 17.22 -1.81
CA TYR A 323 0.14 18.55 -1.71
C TYR A 323 0.07 19.04 -0.27
N GLU A 324 1.17 19.56 0.26
CA GLU A 324 1.18 20.06 1.65
C GLU A 324 1.71 21.48 1.73
N ASP A 325 2.93 21.70 1.21
CA ASP A 325 3.68 22.95 1.43
C ASP A 325 4.75 23.19 0.35
N GLU A 326 4.70 22.45 -0.75
CA GLU A 326 5.59 22.66 -1.89
C GLU A 326 5.41 24.08 -2.41
N ARG A 327 6.50 24.85 -2.44
CA ARG A 327 6.43 26.28 -2.78
C ARG A 327 6.30 26.52 -4.28
N GLY A 328 6.42 25.46 -5.07
CA GLY A 328 6.47 25.52 -6.52
C GLY A 328 5.86 24.28 -7.13
N LEU A 329 4.99 24.48 -8.12
CA LEU A 329 4.34 23.43 -8.88
C LEU A 329 4.64 23.64 -10.36
N VAL A 330 5.15 22.61 -11.03
CA VAL A 330 5.47 22.69 -12.47
C VAL A 330 4.81 21.54 -13.22
N VAL A 331 4.03 21.87 -14.25
CA VAL A 331 3.51 20.90 -15.24
C VAL A 331 4.46 20.86 -16.42
N ILE A 332 4.85 19.66 -16.85
CA ILE A 332 5.63 19.48 -18.07
C ILE A 332 4.71 19.42 -19.29
N HIS A 333 4.99 20.24 -20.31
CA HIS A 333 4.38 20.19 -21.63
C HIS A 333 5.44 19.83 -22.67
N GLY A 334 5.84 18.56 -22.71
CA GLY A 334 6.65 17.96 -23.78
C GLY A 334 5.73 17.39 -24.86
N GLN A 335 5.76 16.09 -25.05
CA GLN A 335 4.91 15.31 -25.94
C GLN A 335 3.49 15.09 -25.39
N SER A 336 3.23 15.44 -24.13
CA SER A 336 1.89 15.43 -23.55
C SER A 336 0.86 16.25 -24.35
N SER A 337 -0.39 15.81 -24.33
CA SER A 337 -1.48 16.50 -25.01
C SER A 337 -1.82 17.82 -24.31
N ALA A 338 -2.26 18.82 -25.09
CA ALA A 338 -2.66 20.12 -24.53
C ALA A 338 -3.83 19.98 -23.54
N ASP A 339 -4.79 19.10 -23.82
CA ASP A 339 -5.93 18.86 -22.92
C ASP A 339 -5.48 18.30 -21.56
N TRP A 340 -4.47 17.41 -21.53
CA TRP A 340 -3.90 16.89 -20.27
C TRP A 340 -3.19 17.99 -19.48
N VAL A 341 -2.39 18.82 -20.16
CA VAL A 341 -1.71 19.95 -19.51
C VAL A 341 -2.73 20.94 -18.95
N GLU A 342 -3.79 21.24 -19.68
CA GLU A 342 -4.88 22.12 -19.22
C GLU A 342 -5.59 21.55 -17.99
N GLN A 343 -5.86 20.25 -17.95
CA GLN A 343 -6.44 19.59 -16.77
C GLN A 343 -5.54 19.75 -15.54
N ARG A 344 -4.23 19.53 -15.69
CA ARG A 344 -3.26 19.68 -14.60
C ARG A 344 -3.09 21.13 -14.15
N VAL A 345 -3.15 22.07 -15.10
CA VAL A 345 -3.11 23.51 -14.80
C VAL A 345 -4.35 23.94 -13.99
N ALA A 346 -5.53 23.39 -14.29
CA ALA A 346 -6.75 23.63 -13.51
C ALA A 346 -6.58 23.13 -12.07
N GLU A 347 -6.10 21.90 -11.88
CA GLU A 347 -5.83 21.32 -10.56
C GLU A 347 -4.83 22.16 -9.75
N PHE A 348 -3.78 22.70 -10.38
CA PHE A 348 -2.83 23.60 -9.72
C PHE A 348 -3.47 24.94 -9.32
N CYS A 349 -4.48 25.41 -10.07
CA CYS A 349 -5.22 26.61 -9.68
C CYS A 349 -6.04 26.36 -8.43
N ASP A 350 -6.71 25.21 -8.35
CA ASP A 350 -7.52 24.82 -7.20
C ASP A 350 -6.64 24.76 -5.94
N ILE A 351 -5.48 24.10 -6.02
CA ILE A 351 -4.48 24.06 -4.94
C ILE A 351 -4.01 25.47 -4.55
N ALA A 352 -3.72 26.34 -5.53
CA ALA A 352 -3.29 27.70 -5.22
C ALA A 352 -4.38 28.55 -4.57
N LEU A 353 -5.65 28.28 -4.86
CA LEU A 353 -6.79 28.94 -4.22
C LEU A 353 -7.01 28.45 -2.79
N GLU A 354 -6.83 27.15 -2.54
CA GLU A 354 -6.97 26.56 -1.20
C GLU A 354 -5.89 27.07 -0.22
N HIS A 355 -4.73 27.49 -0.74
CA HIS A 355 -3.59 27.96 0.04
C HIS A 355 -3.44 29.50 0.04
N GLU A 356 -4.51 30.25 0.32
CA GLU A 356 -4.53 31.74 0.22
C GLU A 356 -3.36 32.45 0.92
N THR A 357 -2.92 31.95 2.07
CA THR A 357 -1.86 32.57 2.88
C THR A 357 -0.46 32.36 2.31
N ASN A 358 -0.24 31.27 1.59
CA ASN A 358 1.04 30.94 0.98
C ASN A 358 0.84 30.03 -0.24
N PRO A 359 0.28 30.56 -1.35
CA PRO A 359 0.04 29.74 -2.52
C PRO A 359 1.37 29.28 -3.13
N PRO A 360 1.42 28.17 -3.88
CA PRO A 360 2.61 27.78 -4.65
C PRO A 360 2.88 28.77 -5.79
N VAL A 361 4.12 28.81 -6.28
CA VAL A 361 4.48 29.43 -7.55
C VAL A 361 4.25 28.40 -8.65
N CYS A 362 3.25 28.63 -9.49
CA CYS A 362 2.86 27.68 -10.52
C CYS A 362 3.51 28.00 -11.88
N ALA A 363 3.95 26.96 -12.59
CA ALA A 363 4.51 27.10 -13.93
C ALA A 363 4.11 25.98 -14.89
N VAL A 364 4.15 26.28 -16.18
CA VAL A 364 4.13 25.30 -17.26
C VAL A 364 5.48 25.35 -17.97
N PHE A 365 6.18 24.21 -18.00
CA PHE A 365 7.46 24.06 -18.69
C PHE A 365 7.24 23.47 -20.09
N VAL A 366 7.40 24.28 -21.13
CA VAL A 366 7.17 23.90 -22.53
C VAL A 366 8.46 23.40 -23.15
N GLY A 367 8.54 22.09 -23.36
CA GLY A 367 9.67 21.44 -24.03
C GLY A 367 9.55 21.39 -25.55
N PRO A 368 10.42 20.65 -26.25
CA PRO A 368 10.26 20.31 -27.67
C PRO A 368 9.04 19.40 -27.93
N PRO A 369 8.53 19.33 -29.18
CA PRO A 369 8.89 20.19 -30.31
C PRO A 369 8.38 21.63 -30.14
N ASP A 370 9.04 22.57 -30.79
CA ASP A 370 8.56 23.96 -30.87
C ASP A 370 7.26 24.07 -31.69
N GLY A 371 6.48 25.12 -31.45
CA GLY A 371 5.26 25.40 -32.21
C GLY A 371 4.01 24.65 -31.74
N LYS A 372 4.01 24.15 -30.50
CA LYS A 372 2.82 23.58 -29.86
C LYS A 372 1.66 24.57 -29.84
N PRO A 373 0.41 24.09 -29.95
CA PRO A 373 -0.76 24.96 -29.84
C PRO A 373 -0.75 25.66 -28.47
N PRO A 374 -1.15 26.94 -28.40
CA PRO A 374 -1.25 27.64 -27.14
C PRO A 374 -2.33 26.98 -26.25
N LEU A 375 -2.09 26.93 -24.95
CA LEU A 375 -3.10 26.52 -23.97
C LEU A 375 -4.31 27.45 -24.08
N ARG A 376 -5.52 26.88 -24.12
CA ARG A 376 -6.79 27.62 -24.26
C ARG A 376 -6.99 28.62 -23.13
N LYS A 377 -6.58 28.23 -21.92
CA LYS A 377 -6.64 29.06 -20.72
C LYS A 377 -5.25 29.15 -20.11
N ARG A 378 -4.74 30.37 -19.99
CA ARG A 378 -3.56 30.67 -19.19
C ARG A 378 -4.03 31.34 -17.90
N PRO A 379 -4.00 30.64 -16.75
CA PRO A 379 -4.37 31.27 -15.50
C PRO A 379 -3.45 32.44 -15.18
N ALA A 380 -4.01 33.48 -14.56
CA ALA A 380 -3.22 34.60 -14.05
C ALA A 380 -2.21 34.08 -13.01
N GLY A 381 -0.99 34.61 -13.04
CA GLY A 381 0.08 34.22 -12.12
C GLY A 381 0.88 32.99 -12.51
N PHE A 382 0.51 32.26 -13.58
CA PHE A 382 1.31 31.14 -14.06
C PHE A 382 2.51 31.61 -14.90
N HIS A 383 3.69 31.10 -14.52
CA HIS A 383 4.90 31.22 -15.32
C HIS A 383 4.83 30.29 -16.52
N LEU A 384 5.14 30.80 -17.71
CA LEU A 384 5.30 29.99 -18.91
C LEU A 384 6.79 29.95 -19.23
N ILE A 385 7.40 28.79 -19.09
CA ILE A 385 8.84 28.60 -19.21
C ILE A 385 9.09 27.77 -20.45
N ARG A 386 9.59 28.37 -21.53
CA ARG A 386 10.04 27.60 -22.67
C ARG A 386 11.43 27.02 -22.40
N HIS A 387 11.71 25.84 -22.92
CA HIS A 387 12.99 25.15 -22.69
C HIS A 387 14.23 25.94 -23.16
N ASP A 388 14.04 26.89 -24.07
CA ASP A 388 15.02 27.74 -24.74
C ASP A 388 15.00 29.18 -24.20
N ASP A 389 14.15 29.48 -23.22
CA ASP A 389 14.04 30.80 -22.58
C ASP A 389 14.60 30.78 -21.15
N PRO A 390 15.92 30.98 -20.98
CA PRO A 390 16.54 31.02 -19.66
C PRO A 390 16.03 32.18 -18.80
N GLN A 391 15.56 33.28 -19.41
CA GLN A 391 15.06 34.43 -18.65
C GLN A 391 13.70 34.14 -18.01
N ALA A 392 12.81 33.44 -18.71
CA ALA A 392 11.55 32.97 -18.12
C ALA A 392 11.80 32.01 -16.96
N PHE A 393 12.80 31.12 -17.09
CA PHE A 393 13.21 30.22 -16.02
C PHE A 393 13.76 30.99 -14.81
N ASP A 394 14.63 31.97 -15.01
CA ASP A 394 15.16 32.82 -13.92
C ASP A 394 14.07 33.63 -13.22
N LYS A 395 13.07 34.13 -13.96
CA LYS A 395 11.90 34.81 -13.37
C LYS A 395 11.09 33.87 -12.48
N PHE A 396 10.88 32.63 -12.90
CA PHE A 396 10.22 31.62 -12.07
C PHE A 396 11.03 31.33 -10.80
N LEU A 397 12.34 31.12 -10.93
CA LEU A 397 13.22 30.89 -9.78
C LEU A 397 13.22 32.07 -8.80
N ALA A 398 13.24 33.30 -9.31
CA ALA A 398 13.18 34.50 -8.47
C ALA A 398 11.84 34.61 -7.72
N ALA A 399 10.71 34.34 -8.38
CA ALA A 399 9.39 34.34 -7.73
C ALA A 399 9.31 33.25 -6.65
N PHE A 400 9.83 32.06 -6.97
CA PHE A 400 9.89 30.91 -6.07
C PHE A 400 10.79 31.17 -4.85
N GLN A 401 11.97 31.77 -5.03
CA GLN A 401 12.89 32.12 -3.96
C GLN A 401 12.43 33.33 -3.13
N GLY A 402 11.74 34.29 -3.75
CA GLY A 402 11.25 35.50 -3.08
C GLY A 402 10.25 35.20 -1.95
N ARG A 403 9.57 34.05 -2.01
CA ARG A 403 8.68 33.59 -0.93
C ARG A 403 9.41 33.08 0.33
N ASN A 404 10.74 33.00 0.31
CA ASN A 404 11.54 32.58 1.47
C ASN A 404 11.71 33.66 2.54
N GLY A 405 11.40 34.92 2.25
CA GLY A 405 11.67 36.06 3.13
C GLY A 405 10.53 36.52 4.05
N GLY A 406 9.40 35.79 4.13
CA GLY A 406 8.33 36.14 5.07
C GLY A 406 8.81 35.98 6.52
N PRO A 407 8.43 36.89 7.45
CA PRO A 407 8.80 36.77 8.86
C PRO A 407 8.22 35.45 9.41
N GLY A 408 9.11 34.50 9.70
CA GLY A 408 8.78 33.19 10.27
C GLY A 408 8.49 33.27 11.76
#